data_AF-A0A954BCQ9-F1
#
_entry.id   AF-A0A954BCQ9-F1
#
_cell.length_a   1.000
_cell.length_b   1.000
_cell.length_c   1.000
_cell.angle_alpha   90.00
_cell.angle_beta   90.00
_cell.angle_gamma   90.00
#
_symmetry.space_group_name_H-M   'P 1'
#
loop_
_entity.id
_entity.type
_entity.pdbx_description
1 polymer ?
#
loop_
_entity_poly.entity_id
_entity_poly.type
_entity_poly.pdbx_seq_one_letter_code
_entity_poly.pdbx_strand_id
1 'polypeptide(L)'
;SVRYLEYDWVAHPGGFIYETPGITHTLVTDNPEGVKLFGWLQGATEFYDEHGNFVETLDVWWFINHYESYCKEHGLPINKELYI
;
A
#
# COMPACT_ATOMS: atom_id res chain seq x y z
N SER A 1 -5.79 0.35 -14.97
CA SER A 1 -4.93 -0.85 -14.86
C SER A 1 -3.89 -0.58 -13.80
N VAL A 2 -3.20 -1.60 -13.32
CA VAL A 2 -2.10 -1.45 -12.36
C VAL A 2 -0.99 -2.43 -12.73
N ARG A 3 0.25 -2.07 -12.43
CA ARG A 3 1.40 -2.94 -12.62
C ARG A 3 2.50 -2.62 -11.60
N TYR A 4 3.45 -3.54 -11.51
CA TYR A 4 4.75 -3.30 -10.92
C TYR A 4 5.76 -3.03 -12.04
N LEU A 5 6.65 -2.05 -11.87
CA LEU A 5 7.65 -1.70 -12.90
C LEU A 5 8.63 -2.84 -13.17
N GLU A 6 8.77 -3.76 -12.23
CA GLU A 6 9.72 -4.88 -12.22
C GLU A 6 9.20 -6.10 -13.00
N TYR A 7 7.96 -6.05 -13.51
CA TYR A 7 7.33 -7.13 -14.25
C TYR A 7 6.68 -6.64 -15.55
N ASP A 8 6.57 -7.54 -16.53
CA ASP A 8 6.00 -7.24 -17.85
C ASP A 8 4.46 -7.29 -17.90
N TRP A 9 3.82 -7.78 -16.84
CA TRP A 9 2.36 -7.94 -16.80
C TRP A 9 1.65 -6.64 -16.42
N VAL A 10 0.38 -6.55 -16.83
CA VAL A 10 -0.53 -5.45 -16.44
C VAL A 10 -1.83 -6.05 -15.94
N ALA A 11 -2.21 -5.72 -14.70
CA ALA A 11 -3.47 -6.14 -14.11
C ALA A 11 -4.61 -5.18 -14.46
N HIS A 12 -5.77 -5.76 -14.74
CA HIS A 12 -7.01 -5.09 -15.09
C HIS A 12 -8.11 -5.46 -14.05
N PRO A 13 -9.30 -4.84 -14.08
CA PRO A 13 -10.39 -5.22 -13.18
C PRO A 13 -10.64 -6.74 -13.20
N GLY A 14 -10.66 -7.37 -12.01
CA GLY A 14 -10.75 -8.82 -11.85
C GLY A 14 -9.40 -9.56 -11.84
N GLY A 15 -8.29 -8.87 -12.07
CA GLY A 15 -6.95 -9.42 -11.94
C GLY A 15 -6.58 -9.72 -10.48
N PHE A 16 -5.76 -10.75 -10.30
CA PHE A 16 -5.20 -11.14 -9.01
C PHE A 16 -3.68 -11.00 -9.07
N ILE A 17 -3.12 -10.29 -8.09
CA ILE A 17 -1.69 -10.09 -7.93
C ILE A 17 -1.27 -10.85 -6.68
N TYR A 18 -0.22 -11.66 -6.80
CA TYR A 18 0.41 -12.33 -5.68
C TYR A 18 1.89 -11.98 -5.65
N GLU A 19 2.35 -11.57 -4.48
CA GLU A 19 3.73 -11.16 -4.25
C GLU A 19 4.41 -12.17 -3.34
N THR A 20 5.60 -12.58 -3.74
CA THR A 20 6.45 -13.42 -2.88
C THR A 20 7.19 -12.55 -1.88
N PRO A 21 7.35 -13.00 -0.62
CA PRO A 21 8.06 -12.24 0.41
C PRO A 21 9.50 -11.87 0.01
N GLY A 22 9.95 -10.69 0.45
CA GLY A 22 11.33 -10.22 0.24
C GLY A 22 11.61 -9.63 -1.14
N ILE A 23 10.57 -9.40 -1.95
CA ILE A 23 10.70 -8.74 -3.26
C ILE A 23 10.40 -7.25 -3.12
N THR A 24 11.24 -6.43 -3.74
CA THR A 24 11.00 -5.00 -3.94
C THR A 24 10.23 -4.77 -5.23
N HIS A 25 9.23 -3.89 -5.20
CA HIS A 25 8.43 -3.53 -6.37
C HIS A 25 7.99 -2.07 -6.33
N THR A 26 7.59 -1.54 -7.48
CA THR A 26 7.09 -0.17 -7.65
C THR A 26 5.67 -0.18 -8.22
N LEU A 27 4.66 0.02 -7.36
CA LEU A 27 3.23 0.03 -7.76
C LEU A 27 2.89 1.28 -8.57
N VAL A 28 2.40 1.11 -9.81
CA VAL A 28 2.00 2.22 -10.67
C VAL A 28 0.68 1.98 -11.38
N THR A 29 -0.05 3.07 -11.65
CA THR A 29 -1.25 3.07 -12.50
C THR A 29 -1.14 4.16 -13.56
N ASP A 30 -1.37 3.79 -14.82
CA ASP A 30 -1.46 4.75 -15.94
C ASP A 30 -2.90 5.28 -16.11
N ASN A 31 -3.86 4.79 -15.33
CA ASN A 31 -5.25 5.28 -15.38
C ASN A 31 -5.36 6.65 -14.69
N PRO A 32 -5.82 7.72 -15.38
CA PRO A 32 -5.93 9.07 -14.79
C PRO A 32 -6.93 9.16 -13.64
N GLU A 33 -7.90 8.25 -13.54
CA GLU A 33 -8.84 8.18 -12.41
C GLU A 33 -8.28 7.37 -11.22
N GLY A 34 -7.05 6.87 -11.35
CA GLY A 34 -6.42 5.99 -10.37
C GLY A 34 -6.88 4.54 -10.47
N VAL A 35 -6.61 3.80 -9.40
CA VAL A 35 -6.99 2.38 -9.26
C VAL A 35 -7.52 2.12 -7.86
N LYS A 36 -8.46 1.18 -7.75
CA LYS A 36 -8.92 0.63 -6.47
C LYS A 36 -8.43 -0.80 -6.34
N LEU A 37 -7.75 -1.08 -5.24
CA LEU A 37 -7.21 -2.39 -4.92
C LEU A 37 -7.77 -2.85 -3.58
N PHE A 38 -7.95 -4.15 -3.45
CA PHE A 38 -8.14 -4.81 -2.16
C PHE A 38 -6.85 -5.56 -1.84
N GLY A 39 -6.14 -5.10 -0.81
CA GLY A 39 -4.85 -5.66 -0.41
C GLY A 39 -4.93 -6.37 0.94
N TRP A 40 -4.35 -7.56 1.01
CA TRP A 40 -3.99 -8.20 2.27
C TRP A 40 -2.47 -8.12 2.41
N LEU A 41 -1.99 -7.20 3.24
CA LEU A 41 -0.56 -7.03 3.50
C LEU A 41 -0.17 -7.78 4.77
N GLN A 42 1.00 -8.41 4.75
CA GLN A 42 1.56 -9.13 5.88
C GLN A 42 2.96 -8.58 6.18
N GLY A 43 3.20 -8.21 7.43
CA GLY A 43 4.45 -7.59 7.85
C GLY A 43 4.46 -6.08 7.65
N ALA A 44 5.65 -5.51 7.58
CA ALA A 44 5.85 -4.09 7.34
C ALA A 44 6.23 -3.83 5.87
N THR A 45 5.89 -2.64 5.37
CA THR A 45 6.33 -2.16 4.06
C THR A 45 7.54 -1.24 4.24
N GLU A 46 8.67 -1.60 3.65
CA GLU A 46 9.88 -0.78 3.68
C GLU A 46 10.02 -0.02 2.37
N PHE A 47 10.23 1.29 2.46
CA PHE A 47 10.45 2.16 1.32
C PHE A 47 11.94 2.44 1.13
N TYR A 48 12.35 2.44 -0.14
CA TYR A 48 13.72 2.69 -0.56
C TYR A 48 13.74 3.80 -1.61
N ASP A 49 14.81 4.59 -1.64
CA ASP A 49 15.02 5.61 -2.67
C ASP A 49 15.49 4.98 -4.00
N GLU A 50 15.69 5.81 -5.03
CA GLU A 50 16.19 5.40 -6.35
C GLU A 50 17.60 4.79 -6.34
N HIS A 51 18.35 4.93 -5.25
CA HIS A 51 19.67 4.37 -5.05
C HIS A 51 19.65 3.10 -4.17
N GLY A 52 18.47 2.66 -3.73
CA GLY A 52 18.30 1.51 -2.86
C GLY A 52 18.67 1.80 -1.40
N ASN A 53 18.73 3.06 -0.99
CA ASN A 53 18.89 3.39 0.43
C ASN A 53 17.54 3.30 1.14
N PHE A 54 17.56 2.74 2.34
CA PHE A 54 16.39 2.70 3.21
C PHE A 54 15.89 4.11 3.54
N VAL A 55 14.58 4.32 3.41
CA VAL A 55 13.90 5.58 3.71
C VAL A 55 13.07 5.46 4.99
N GLU A 56 12.10 4.54 5.00
CA GLU A 56 11.19 4.36 6.13
C GLU A 56 10.53 2.98 6.13
N THR A 57 9.96 2.62 7.29
CA THR A 57 9.17 1.42 7.48
C THR A 57 7.75 1.81 7.88
N LEU A 58 6.76 1.29 7.14
CA LEU A 58 5.35 1.40 7.47
C LEU A 58 4.86 0.05 8.02
N ASP A 59 4.76 -0.05 9.33
CA ASP A 59 4.21 -1.21 10.02
C ASP A 59 2.75 -0.95 10.48
N VAL A 60 2.16 -1.93 11.17
CA VAL A 60 0.77 -1.83 11.66
C VAL A 60 0.56 -0.62 12.58
N TRP A 61 1.57 -0.25 13.37
CA TRP A 61 1.47 0.88 14.30
C TRP A 61 1.50 2.21 13.56
N TRP A 62 2.33 2.30 12.51
CA TRP A 62 2.30 3.44 11.61
C TRP A 62 0.92 3.61 10.98
N PHE A 63 0.31 2.54 10.45
CA PHE A 63 -1.01 2.62 9.82
C PHE A 63 -2.12 3.02 10.79
N ILE A 64 -2.12 2.45 12.00
CA ILE A 64 -3.04 2.84 13.07
C ILE A 64 -2.90 4.33 13.38
N ASN A 65 -1.67 4.79 13.64
CA ASN A 65 -1.41 6.19 13.95
C ASN A 65 -1.79 7.14 12.80
N HIS A 66 -1.47 6.75 11.55
CA HIS A 66 -1.81 7.51 10.35
C HIS A 66 -3.33 7.66 10.19
N TYR A 67 -4.09 6.58 10.39
CA TYR A 67 -5.55 6.60 10.36
C TYR A 67 -6.15 7.47 11.48
N GLU A 68 -5.74 7.26 12.74
CA GLU A 68 -6.31 7.95 13.88
C GLU A 68 -5.99 9.45 13.88
N SER A 69 -4.76 9.82 13.52
CA SER A 69 -4.34 11.22 13.43
C SER A 69 -5.18 11.98 12.39
N TYR A 70 -5.37 11.40 11.20
CA TYR A 70 -6.24 11.96 10.17
C TYR A 70 -7.69 12.08 10.66
N CYS A 71 -8.24 11.03 11.26
CA CYS A 71 -9.61 11.08 11.80
C CYS A 71 -9.77 12.19 12.83
N LYS A 72 -8.81 12.35 13.75
CA LYS A 72 -8.83 13.39 14.78
C LYS A 72 -8.75 14.80 14.18
N GLU A 73 -7.86 15.02 13.21
CA GLU A 73 -7.69 16.32 12.55
C GLU A 73 -8.96 16.77 11.84
N HIS A 74 -9.69 15.82 11.24
CA HIS A 74 -10.90 16.09 10.46
C HIS A 74 -12.21 15.87 11.22
N GLY A 75 -12.16 15.56 12.53
CA GLY A 75 -13.35 15.32 13.35
C GLY A 75 -14.16 14.08 12.93
N LEU A 76 -13.50 13.09 12.32
CA LEU A 76 -14.11 11.83 11.90
C LEU A 76 -14.10 10.81 13.04
N PRO A 77 -15.16 10.01 13.22
CA PRO A 77 -15.17 8.94 14.20
C PRO A 77 -14.24 7.79 13.78
N ILE A 78 -13.54 7.21 14.76
CA ILE A 78 -12.72 6.01 14.57
C ILE A 78 -13.63 4.79 14.40
N ASN A 79 -13.40 4.00 13.36
CA ASN A 79 -14.06 2.70 13.19
C ASN A 79 -13.39 1.65 14.08
N LYS A 80 -14.06 1.29 15.18
CA LYS A 80 -13.57 0.29 16.14
C LYS A 80 -13.49 -1.14 15.57
N GLU A 81 -14.22 -1.43 14.51
CA GLU A 81 -14.19 -2.75 13.85
C GLU A 81 -12.85 -3.05 13.17
N LEU A 82 -12.00 -2.04 12.97
CA LEU A 82 -10.64 -2.21 12.41
C LEU A 82 -9.61 -2.72 13.42
N TYR A 83 -9.95 -2.83 14.71
CA TYR A 83 -9.02 -3.12 15.82
C TYR A 83 -9.31 -4.45 16.53
N ILE A 84 -9.80 -5.44 15.77
CA ILE A 84 -10.29 -6.74 16.27
C ILE A 84 -9.29 -7.42 17.22
#